data_AF-A0A925DJV5-F1
#
_entry.id   AF-A0A925DJV5-F1
#
_cell.length_a   1.000
_cell.length_b   1.000
_cell.length_c   1.000
_cell.angle_alpha   90.00
_cell.angle_beta   90.00
_cell.angle_gamma   90.00
#
_symmetry.space_group_name_H-M   'P 1'
#
loop_
_entity.id
_entity.type
_entity.pdbx_description
1 polymer ?
#
loop_
_entity_poly.entity_id
_entity_poly.type
_entity_poly.pdbx_seq_one_letter_code
_entity_poly.pdbx_strand_id
1 'polypeptide(L)'
;MTVWSQWLATPAPARFADEWLRDRFINLQTVDTPESRILVVDIDESSLAANPWPWRRERLAELVEILLSNGARGVALDILQEKPADTKGDLRLALLAQHGPVVLAQLFDYAVRQQGLRGGALIGGEPA
;
A
#
# COMPACT_ATOMS: atom_id res chain seq x y z
N MET A 1 30.63 31.40 -0.39
CA MET A 1 29.23 31.80 -0.64
C MET A 1 28.78 31.19 -1.95
N THR A 2 28.12 30.02 -1.94
CA THR A 2 27.44 29.45 -3.12
C THR A 2 26.43 28.39 -2.66
N VAL A 3 25.37 28.82 -1.99
CA VAL A 3 24.19 28.01 -1.64
C VAL A 3 22.99 28.61 -2.35
N TRP A 4 22.92 28.49 -3.68
CA TRP A 4 21.83 29.09 -4.47
C TRP A 4 21.45 28.32 -5.76
N SER A 5 22.07 27.18 -6.09
CA SER A 5 21.78 26.48 -7.36
C SER A 5 20.67 25.43 -7.28
N GLN A 6 20.25 25.02 -6.08
CA GLN A 6 19.24 23.96 -5.90
C GLN A 6 17.78 24.41 -6.07
N TRP A 7 17.53 25.71 -6.29
CA TRP A 7 16.20 26.29 -6.48
C TRP A 7 15.87 26.67 -7.93
N LEU A 8 16.74 26.32 -8.89
CA LEU A 8 16.44 26.52 -10.30
C LEU A 8 15.57 25.37 -10.78
N ALA A 9 14.29 25.66 -11.03
CA ALA A 9 13.39 24.74 -11.72
C ALA A 9 14.06 24.29 -13.03
N THR A 10 14.36 23.00 -13.14
CA THR A 10 14.88 22.42 -14.39
C THR A 10 13.95 22.81 -15.54
N PRO A 11 14.47 23.46 -16.61
CA PRO A 11 13.65 23.91 -17.72
C PRO A 11 12.90 22.72 -18.34
N ALA A 12 11.62 22.90 -18.68
CA ALA A 12 10.73 21.86 -19.19
C ALA A 12 11.34 20.89 -20.24
N PRO A 13 12.10 21.34 -21.27
CA PRO A 13 12.68 20.41 -22.24
C PRO A 13 13.74 19.46 -21.64
N ALA A 14 14.44 19.87 -20.58
CA ALA A 14 15.41 19.02 -19.89
C ALA A 14 14.72 17.93 -19.07
N ARG A 15 13.52 18.19 -18.53
CA ARG A 15 12.71 17.16 -17.85
C ARG A 15 12.20 16.10 -18.83
N PHE A 16 11.68 16.51 -19.99
CA PHE A 16 11.20 15.56 -21.00
C PHE A 16 12.33 14.68 -21.56
N ALA A 17 13.53 15.22 -21.73
CA ALA A 17 14.69 14.43 -22.14
C ALA A 17 15.11 13.42 -21.05
N ASP A 18 15.05 13.82 -19.78
CA ASP A 18 15.37 12.94 -18.65
C ASP A 18 14.32 11.83 -18.44
N GLU A 19 13.03 12.15 -18.57
CA GLU A 19 11.92 11.18 -18.54
C GLU A 19 12.07 10.16 -19.67
N TRP A 20 12.37 10.60 -20.89
CA TRP A 20 12.58 9.70 -22.03
C TRP A 20 13.80 8.78 -21.84
N LEU A 21 14.92 9.31 -21.34
CA LEU A 21 16.12 8.52 -21.05
C LEU A 21 15.85 7.49 -19.95
N ARG A 22 15.12 7.89 -18.91
CA ARG A 22 14.69 7.02 -17.82
C ARG A 22 13.79 5.90 -18.33
N ASP A 23 12.78 6.21 -19.14
CA ASP A 23 11.86 5.22 -19.71
C ASP A 23 12.58 4.22 -20.60
N ARG A 24 13.57 4.67 -21.37
CA ARG A 24 14.42 3.79 -22.19
C ARG A 24 15.30 2.91 -21.31
N PHE A 25 15.86 3.45 -20.25
CA PHE A 25 16.68 2.69 -19.32
C PHE A 25 15.86 1.62 -18.56
N ILE A 26 14.66 1.96 -18.09
CA ILE A 26 13.73 1.03 -17.44
C ILE A 26 13.36 -0.10 -18.41
N ASN A 27 12.94 0.24 -19.64
CA ASN A 27 12.56 -0.78 -20.64
C ASN A 27 13.73 -1.70 -21.02
N LEU A 28 14.96 -1.20 -21.04
CA LEU A 28 16.15 -2.01 -21.31
C LEU A 28 16.51 -2.95 -20.15
N GLN A 29 16.06 -2.64 -18.93
CA GLN A 29 16.26 -3.44 -17.73
C GLN A 29 15.06 -4.34 -17.40
N THR A 30 13.93 -4.18 -18.11
CA THR A 30 12.77 -5.06 -17.96
C THR A 30 13.13 -6.46 -18.42
N VAL A 31 12.95 -7.42 -17.53
CA VAL A 31 13.10 -8.84 -17.85
C VAL A 31 11.69 -9.39 -18.01
N ASP A 32 11.35 -9.92 -19.19
CA ASP A 32 10.02 -10.49 -19.50
C ASP A 32 9.73 -11.82 -18.76
N THR A 33 10.59 -12.21 -17.81
CA THR A 33 10.37 -13.41 -17.01
C THR A 33 9.34 -13.11 -15.92
N PRO A 34 8.21 -13.83 -15.88
CA PRO A 34 7.20 -13.61 -14.86
C PRO A 34 7.78 -13.77 -13.45
N GLU A 35 7.64 -12.74 -12.62
CA GLU A 35 8.01 -12.80 -11.22
C GLU A 35 6.98 -13.64 -10.45
N SER A 36 7.34 -14.85 -10.06
CA SER A 36 6.45 -15.80 -9.39
C SER A 36 6.42 -15.68 -7.87
N ARG A 37 7.30 -14.86 -7.27
CA ARG A 37 7.38 -14.69 -5.81
C ARG A 37 6.41 -13.65 -5.27
N ILE A 38 5.88 -12.77 -6.14
CA ILE A 38 4.99 -11.67 -5.77
C ILE A 38 3.65 -11.89 -6.48
N LEU A 39 2.58 -11.99 -5.70
CA LEU A 39 1.21 -12.05 -6.20
C LEU A 39 0.52 -10.72 -5.90
N VAL A 40 0.06 -10.04 -6.94
CA VAL A 40 -0.80 -8.86 -6.81
C VAL A 40 -2.25 -9.31 -6.97
N VAL A 41 -3.08 -9.00 -5.98
CA VAL A 41 -4.52 -9.25 -6.02
C VAL A 41 -5.18 -7.89 -6.17
N ASP A 42 -5.74 -7.64 -7.36
CA ASP A 42 -6.42 -6.39 -7.66
C ASP A 42 -7.93 -6.49 -7.46
N ILE A 43 -8.57 -5.36 -7.19
CA ILE A 43 -10.03 -5.23 -7.09
C ILE A 43 -10.52 -4.55 -8.37
N ASP A 44 -10.85 -5.37 -9.36
CA ASP A 44 -11.33 -4.93 -10.66
C ASP A 44 -12.85 -4.65 -10.68
N GLU A 45 -13.36 -4.18 -11.82
CA GLU A 45 -14.78 -3.89 -12.01
C GLU A 45 -15.65 -5.14 -11.87
N SER A 46 -15.13 -6.32 -12.22
CA SER A 46 -15.85 -7.57 -12.08
C SER A 46 -16.05 -7.94 -10.60
N SER A 47 -15.02 -7.72 -9.78
CA SER A 47 -15.04 -7.90 -8.33
C SER A 47 -15.99 -6.91 -7.66
N LEU A 48 -16.00 -5.65 -8.11
CA LEU A 48 -16.91 -4.62 -7.61
C LEU A 48 -18.37 -4.85 -8.01
N ALA A 49 -18.61 -5.38 -9.21
CA ALA A 49 -19.95 -5.78 -9.66
C ALA A 49 -20.51 -6.93 -8.80
N ALA A 50 -19.66 -7.89 -8.43
CA ALA A 50 -20.04 -8.98 -7.55
C ALA A 50 -20.22 -8.53 -6.10
N ASN A 51 -19.37 -7.62 -5.63
CA ASN A 51 -19.35 -7.15 -4.25
C ASN A 51 -19.11 -5.63 -4.21
N PRO A 52 -20.15 -4.84 -3.96
CA PRO A 52 -20.03 -3.39 -3.90
C PRO A 52 -19.03 -2.93 -2.83
N TRP A 53 -18.26 -1.90 -3.18
CA TRP A 53 -17.40 -1.21 -2.23
C TRP A 53 -18.22 -0.32 -1.27
N PRO A 54 -17.81 -0.14 0.00
CA PRO A 54 -16.68 -0.75 0.69
C PRO A 54 -16.93 -2.21 1.07
N TRP A 55 -15.92 -3.06 0.85
CA TRP A 55 -15.99 -4.46 1.28
C TRP A 55 -16.06 -4.58 2.79
N ARG A 56 -16.87 -5.53 3.26
CA ARG A 56 -16.98 -5.88 4.67
C ARG A 56 -15.66 -6.38 5.22
N ARG A 57 -15.41 -6.12 6.51
CA ARG A 57 -14.15 -6.51 7.13
C ARG A 57 -13.96 -8.01 7.17
N GLU A 58 -15.03 -8.77 7.34
CA GLU A 58 -14.94 -10.24 7.35
C GLU A 58 -14.45 -10.79 6.00
N ARG A 59 -14.83 -10.17 4.88
CA ARG A 59 -14.36 -10.59 3.54
C ARG A 59 -12.87 -10.33 3.37
N LEU A 60 -12.37 -9.19 3.84
CA LEU A 60 -10.94 -8.90 3.79
C LEU A 60 -10.14 -9.90 4.62
N ALA A 61 -10.62 -10.22 5.83
CA ALA A 61 -9.99 -11.23 6.68
C ALA A 61 -10.01 -12.63 6.02
N GLU A 62 -11.12 -13.02 5.40
CA GLU A 62 -11.24 -14.27 4.65
C GLU A 62 -10.27 -14.34 3.47
N LEU A 63 -10.12 -13.25 2.70
CA LEU A 63 -9.18 -13.19 1.58
C LEU A 63 -7.73 -13.34 2.07
N VAL A 64 -7.36 -12.67 3.16
CA VAL A 64 -6.04 -12.81 3.78
C VAL A 64 -5.80 -14.25 4.23
N GLU A 65 -6.77 -14.90 4.87
CA GLU A 65 -6.64 -16.29 5.30
C GLU A 65 -6.48 -17.26 4.13
N ILE A 66 -7.20 -17.05 3.03
CA ILE A 66 -7.05 -17.85 1.81
C ILE A 66 -5.62 -17.71 1.29
N LEU A 67 -5.08 -16.49 1.20
CA LEU A 67 -3.71 -16.27 0.74
C LEU A 67 -2.68 -16.97 1.63
N LEU A 68 -2.80 -16.82 2.95
CA LEU A 68 -1.90 -17.46 3.91
C LEU A 68 -2.01 -19.00 3.85
N SER A 69 -3.22 -19.53 3.73
CA SER A 69 -3.46 -20.98 3.62
C SER A 69 -2.90 -21.57 2.33
N ASN A 70 -2.78 -20.76 1.27
CA ASN A 70 -2.16 -21.15 0.00
C ASN A 70 -0.64 -20.91 -0.02
N GLY A 71 -0.01 -20.65 1.13
CA GLY A 71 1.44 -20.57 1.26
C GLY A 71 2.05 -19.19 1.06
N ALA A 72 1.24 -18.12 1.07
CA ALA A 72 1.79 -16.76 1.10
C ALA A 72 2.65 -16.58 2.35
N ARG A 73 3.92 -16.21 2.16
CA ARG A 73 4.87 -15.94 3.27
C ARG A 73 4.56 -14.64 4.01
N GLY A 74 3.83 -13.75 3.37
CA GLY A 74 3.32 -12.51 3.95
C GLY A 74 2.28 -11.89 3.04
N VAL A 75 1.39 -11.10 3.64
CA VAL A 75 0.30 -10.41 2.93
C VAL A 75 0.34 -8.93 3.31
N ALA A 76 0.46 -8.06 2.33
CA ALA A 76 0.31 -6.62 2.53
C ALA A 76 -1.07 -6.20 2.04
N LEU A 77 -1.85 -5.57 2.92
CA LEU A 77 -3.18 -5.06 2.59
C LEU A 77 -3.09 -3.55 2.33
N ASP A 78 -3.11 -3.16 1.05
CA ASP A 78 -3.10 -1.76 0.63
C ASP A 78 -4.51 -1.15 0.60
N ILE A 79 -5.21 -1.26 1.73
CA ILE A 79 -6.54 -0.68 1.91
C ILE A 79 -6.52 0.03 3.26
N LEU A 80 -6.77 1.34 3.25
CA LEU A 80 -6.80 2.14 4.47
C LEU A 80 -8.08 1.88 5.26
N GLN A 81 -7.90 1.71 6.58
CA GLN A 81 -8.95 1.28 7.47
C GLN A 81 -9.09 2.24 8.65
N GLU A 82 -9.68 3.40 8.38
CA GLU A 82 -9.69 4.52 9.32
C GLU A 82 -10.70 4.35 10.45
N LYS A 83 -11.82 3.67 10.18
CA LYS A 83 -12.95 3.55 11.09
C LYS A 83 -13.23 2.08 11.41
N PRO A 84 -13.71 1.79 12.64
CA PRO A 84 -14.28 0.49 12.93
C PRO A 84 -15.42 0.18 11.96
N ALA A 85 -15.50 -1.07 11.54
CA ALA A 85 -16.59 -1.60 10.73
C ALA A 85 -17.43 -2.53 11.62
N ASP A 86 -17.46 -3.82 11.31
CA ASP A 86 -18.07 -4.85 12.13
C ASP A 86 -17.07 -5.41 13.16
N THR A 87 -17.54 -5.62 14.40
CA THR A 87 -16.67 -6.04 15.50
C THR A 87 -15.98 -7.38 15.27
N LYS A 88 -16.67 -8.33 14.61
CA LYS A 88 -16.16 -9.69 14.40
C LYS A 88 -15.02 -9.70 13.37
N GLY A 89 -15.20 -9.03 12.24
CA GLY A 89 -14.23 -8.89 11.18
C GLY A 89 -13.06 -8.02 11.59
N ASP A 90 -13.30 -6.92 12.31
CA ASP A 90 -12.23 -6.07 12.84
C ASP A 90 -11.34 -6.88 13.79
N LEU A 91 -11.93 -7.66 14.71
CA LEU A 91 -11.19 -8.55 15.60
C LEU A 91 -10.41 -9.60 14.81
N ARG A 92 -11.04 -10.24 13.82
CA ARG A 92 -10.40 -11.28 13.01
C ARG A 92 -9.21 -10.74 12.23
N LEU A 93 -9.35 -9.60 11.57
CA LEU A 93 -8.25 -8.97 10.84
C LEU A 93 -7.15 -8.47 11.79
N ALA A 94 -7.52 -7.94 12.96
CA ALA A 94 -6.56 -7.54 13.98
C ALA A 94 -5.75 -8.74 14.51
N LEU A 95 -6.36 -9.91 14.70
CA LEU A 95 -5.65 -11.12 15.10
C LEU A 95 -4.70 -11.62 14.01
N LEU A 96 -5.13 -11.59 12.75
CA LEU A 96 -4.28 -11.93 11.59
C LEU A 96 -3.06 -11.01 11.49
N ALA A 97 -3.23 -9.72 11.78
CA ALA A 97 -2.14 -8.76 11.71
C ALA A 97 -1.24 -8.76 12.96
N GLN A 98 -1.75 -9.12 14.13
CA GLN A 98 -0.93 -9.26 15.35
C GLN A 98 -0.12 -10.56 15.39
N HIS A 99 -0.66 -11.65 14.83
CA HIS A 99 -0.07 -12.99 14.99
C HIS A 99 0.33 -13.65 13.67
N GLY A 100 -0.11 -13.13 12.54
CA GLY A 100 0.26 -13.59 11.21
C GLY A 100 1.21 -12.61 10.50
N PRO A 101 1.80 -13.02 9.37
CA PRO A 101 2.67 -12.16 8.57
C PRO A 101 1.84 -11.20 7.70
N VAL A 102 1.00 -10.39 8.33
CA VAL A 102 0.08 -9.47 7.65
C VAL A 102 0.43 -8.03 8.00
N VAL A 103 0.66 -7.22 6.97
CA VAL A 103 0.94 -5.79 7.10
C VAL A 103 -0.28 -5.01 6.63
N LEU A 104 -0.76 -4.09 7.47
CA LEU A 104 -1.88 -3.21 7.16
C LEU A 104 -1.39 -1.89 6.55
N ALA A 105 -2.20 -1.27 5.70
CA ALA A 105 -1.93 0.05 5.17
C ALA A 105 -1.81 1.11 6.29
N GLN A 106 -0.89 2.05 6.09
CA GLN A 106 -0.64 3.16 7.00
C GLN A 106 -0.70 4.47 6.21
N LEU A 107 -1.33 5.48 6.81
CA LEU A 107 -1.34 6.84 6.29
C LEU A 107 -0.47 7.72 7.18
N PHE A 108 0.50 8.40 6.57
CA PHE A 108 1.40 9.31 7.27
C PHE A 108 0.96 10.78 7.06
N ASP A 109 0.77 11.52 8.15
CA ASP A 109 0.54 12.97 8.10
C ASP A 109 1.86 13.70 8.28
N TYR A 110 2.38 14.27 7.19
CA TYR A 110 3.64 15.03 7.18
C TYR A 110 3.44 16.54 7.41
N ALA A 111 2.20 17.01 7.59
CA ALA A 111 1.93 18.42 7.80
C ALA A 111 2.15 18.84 9.26
N VAL A 112 2.79 19.99 9.47
CA VAL A 112 2.90 20.60 10.81
C VAL A 112 1.54 21.19 11.19
N ARG A 113 0.72 20.40 11.91
CA ARG A 113 -0.60 20.80 12.40
C ARG A 113 -0.59 20.93 13.92
N GLN A 114 -1.40 21.85 14.46
CA GLN A 114 -1.59 21.97 15.92
C GLN A 114 -2.26 20.72 16.52
N GLN A 115 -3.09 20.02 15.74
CA GLN A 115 -3.64 18.70 16.07
C GLN A 115 -3.25 17.74 14.94
N GLY A 116 -2.39 16.78 15.24
CA GLY A 116 -2.01 15.74 14.28
C GLY A 116 -3.19 14.84 13.97
N LEU A 117 -3.34 14.43 12.70
CA LEU A 117 -4.32 13.42 12.32
C LEU A 117 -3.92 12.09 12.96
N ARG A 118 -4.78 11.58 13.84
CA ARG A 118 -4.63 10.26 14.45
C ARG A 118 -5.81 9.41 14.01
N GLY A 119 -5.54 8.40 13.20
CA GLY A 119 -6.52 7.43 12.72
C GLY A 119 -6.00 6.01 12.95
N GLY A 120 -6.88 5.12 13.39
CA GLY A 120 -6.53 3.74 13.74
C GLY A 120 -5.78 3.60 15.08
N ALA A 121 -5.43 2.36 15.40
CA ALA A 121 -4.60 2.01 16.55
C ALA A 121 -3.41 1.18 16.05
N LEU A 122 -2.20 1.51 16.50
CA LEU A 122 -1.04 0.69 16.20
C LEU A 122 -1.18 -0.64 16.93
N ILE A 123 -1.18 -1.72 16.15
CA ILE A 123 -1.24 -3.10 16.64
C ILE A 123 0.16 -3.72 16.80
N GLY A 124 1.22 -2.96 16.49
CA GLY A 124 2.61 -3.36 16.61
C GLY A 124 3.58 -2.23 16.20
N GLY A 125 4.84 -2.38 16.58
CA GLY A 125 5.91 -1.37 16.37
C GLY A 125 5.92 -0.29 17.45
N GLU A 126 7.11 0.05 17.95
CA GLU A 126 7.31 1.23 18.80
C GLU A 126 7.49 2.45 17.88
N PRO A 127 6.67 3.52 18.02
CA PRO A 127 6.97 4.77 17.34
C PRO A 127 8.30 5.32 17.88
N ALA A 128 9.25 5.57 16.98
CA ALA A 128 10.53 6.19 17.31
C ALA A 128 10.39 7.64 17.76
#